data_AF-A0A948T0K6-F1
#
_entry.id   AF-A0A948T0K6-F1
#
_cell.length_a   1.000
_cell.length_b   1.000
_cell.length_c   1.000
_cell.angle_alpha   90.00
_cell.angle_beta   90.00
_cell.angle_gamma   90.00
#
_symmetry.space_group_name_H-M   'P 1'
#
loop_
_entity.id
_entity.type
_entity.pdbx_description
1 polymer ?
#
loop_
_entity_poly.entity_id
_entity_poly.type
_entity_poly.pdbx_seq_one_letter_code
_entity_poly.pdbx_strand_id
1 'polypeptide(L)'
;MEKTLTLNSNDEAIALYGTLDETLRHAEKKFRVRVSARNQRLKIIGSKKDVEAAYRFFNQQLEEIRRRGEPAAAAAAQTRS
;
A
#
# COMPACT_ATOMS: atom_id res chain seq x y z
N MET A 1 -17.55 4.36 -2.10
CA MET A 1 -16.35 5.00 -2.69
C MET A 1 -15.35 3.93 -3.05
N GLU A 2 -14.53 4.18 -4.06
CA GLU A 2 -13.45 3.27 -4.44
C GLU A 2 -12.17 4.06 -4.72
N LYS A 3 -11.02 3.50 -4.35
CA LYS A 3 -9.70 3.99 -4.71
C LYS A 3 -8.90 2.86 -5.33
N THR A 4 -8.10 3.20 -6.33
CA THR A 4 -7.15 2.27 -6.92
C THR A 4 -5.74 2.80 -6.70
N LEU A 5 -4.84 1.91 -6.27
CA LEU A 5 -3.42 2.15 -6.10
C LEU A 5 -2.69 1.32 -7.15
N THR A 6 -1.87 1.98 -7.95
CA THR A 6 -1.04 1.31 -8.96
C THR A 6 0.37 1.19 -8.39
N LEU A 7 0.92 -0.02 -8.43
CA LEU A 7 2.25 -0.35 -7.94
C LEU A 7 3.21 -0.37 -9.12
N ASN A 8 4.47 -0.01 -8.89
CA ASN A 8 5.46 0.07 -9.97
C ASN A 8 6.12 -1.29 -10.23
N SER A 9 6.22 -2.14 -9.19
CA SER A 9 6.84 -3.46 -9.28
C SER A 9 6.02 -4.54 -8.59
N ASN A 10 6.12 -5.78 -9.08
CA ASN A 10 5.52 -6.96 -8.45
C ASN A 10 6.12 -7.21 -7.06
N ASP A 11 7.42 -6.95 -6.85
CA ASP A 11 8.05 -7.07 -5.54
C ASP A 11 7.45 -6.13 -4.48
N GLU A 12 7.18 -4.87 -4.86
CA GLU A 12 6.48 -3.92 -3.98
C GLU A 12 5.07 -4.44 -3.66
N ALA A 13 4.38 -5.01 -4.64
CA ALA A 13 3.04 -5.55 -4.49
C ALA A 13 3.04 -6.74 -3.51
N ILE A 14 3.95 -7.70 -3.69
CA ILE A 14 4.09 -8.88 -2.82
C ILE A 14 4.43 -8.45 -1.38
N ALA A 15 5.37 -7.51 -1.23
CA ALA A 15 5.74 -6.98 0.08
C ALA A 15 4.58 -6.24 0.77
N LEU A 16 3.78 -5.48 0.01
CA LEU A 16 2.64 -4.72 0.53
C LEU A 16 1.46 -5.63 0.88
N TYR A 17 1.13 -6.58 0.02
CA TYR A 17 0.02 -7.52 0.21
C TYR A 17 0.34 -8.53 1.31
N GLY A 18 1.64 -8.79 1.54
CA GLY A 18 2.12 -9.84 2.42
C GLY A 18 2.01 -11.21 1.77
N THR A 19 2.68 -12.19 2.37
CA THR A 19 2.53 -13.60 1.96
C THR A 19 1.06 -14.00 2.10
N LEU A 20 0.41 -14.42 1.00
CA LEU A 20 -1.00 -14.86 0.96
C LEU A 20 -2.07 -13.79 1.29
N ASP A 21 -1.83 -12.51 0.94
CA ASP A 21 -2.82 -11.44 1.14
C ASP A 21 -3.21 -11.22 2.62
N GLU A 22 -2.34 -11.63 3.55
CA GLU A 22 -2.64 -11.59 4.99
C GLU A 22 -2.78 -10.13 5.47
N THR A 23 -1.93 -9.24 4.96
CA THR A 23 -2.00 -7.80 5.23
C THR A 23 -3.30 -7.19 4.71
N LEU A 24 -3.78 -7.67 3.55
CA LEU A 24 -5.03 -7.23 2.95
C LEU A 24 -6.23 -7.66 3.77
N ARG A 25 -6.30 -8.94 4.17
CA ARG A 25 -7.35 -9.46 5.06
C ARG A 25 -7.39 -8.73 6.39
N HIS A 26 -6.21 -8.43 6.95
CA HIS A 26 -6.11 -7.71 8.21
C HIS A 26 -6.62 -6.27 8.07
N ALA A 27 -6.25 -5.57 6.98
CA ALA A 27 -6.74 -4.24 6.66
C ALA A 27 -8.26 -4.23 6.37
N GLU A 28 -8.77 -5.20 5.60
CA GLU A 28 -10.21 -5.35 5.35
C GLU A 28 -10.99 -5.47 6.65
N LYS A 29 -10.57 -6.36 7.57
CA LYS A 29 -11.24 -6.53 8.87
C LYS A 29 -11.15 -5.28 9.74
N LYS A 30 -9.97 -4.65 9.79
CA LYS A 30 -9.71 -3.48 10.65
C LYS A 30 -10.47 -2.24 10.19
N PHE A 31 -10.49 -1.97 8.89
CA PHE A 31 -11.10 -0.78 8.31
C PHE A 31 -12.50 -1.03 7.74
N ARG A 32 -13.01 -2.27 7.78
CA ARG A 32 -14.30 -2.67 7.17
C ARG A 32 -14.41 -2.27 5.69
N VAL A 33 -13.28 -2.29 5.00
CA VAL A 33 -13.20 -2.06 3.55
C VAL A 33 -13.10 -3.40 2.84
N ARG A 34 -13.36 -3.39 1.54
CA ARG A 34 -13.10 -4.50 0.64
C ARG A 34 -11.86 -4.18 -0.18
N VAL A 35 -10.82 -4.99 -0.11
CA VAL A 35 -9.56 -4.78 -0.81
C VAL A 35 -9.32 -5.94 -1.78
N SER A 36 -8.98 -5.61 -3.02
CA SER A 36 -8.72 -6.59 -4.07
C SER A 36 -7.42 -6.24 -4.78
N ALA A 37 -6.43 -7.11 -4.62
CA ALA A 37 -5.16 -7.02 -5.31
C ALA A 37 -5.22 -7.85 -6.60
N ARG A 38 -4.91 -7.24 -7.74
CA ARG A 38 -4.81 -7.93 -9.02
C ARG A 38 -3.58 -7.42 -9.77
N ASN A 39 -2.58 -8.28 -9.93
CA ASN A 39 -1.28 -7.92 -10.51
C ASN A 39 -0.65 -6.73 -9.73
N GLN A 40 -0.47 -5.60 -10.39
CA GLN A 40 0.09 -4.36 -9.82
C GLN A 40 -0.99 -3.35 -9.42
N ARG A 41 -2.25 -3.79 -9.29
CA ARG A 41 -3.37 -2.93 -8.96
C ARG A 41 -4.01 -3.36 -7.66
N LEU A 42 -3.95 -2.48 -6.68
CA LEU A 42 -4.70 -2.59 -5.43
C LEU A 42 -5.99 -1.78 -5.56
N LYS A 43 -7.15 -2.42 -5.43
CA LYS A 43 -8.45 -1.77 -5.42
C LYS A 43 -9.03 -1.80 -4.01
N ILE A 44 -9.38 -0.65 -3.45
CA ILE A 44 -10.00 -0.50 -2.13
C ILE A 44 -11.41 0.05 -2.34
N ILE A 45 -12.42 -0.64 -1.82
CA ILE A 45 -13.85 -0.31 -1.98
C ILE A 45 -14.48 -0.24 -0.59
N GLY A 46 -15.20 0.82 -0.28
CA GLY A 46 -15.85 0.98 1.00
C GLY A 46 -16.42 2.37 1.23
N SER A 47 -16.61 2.74 2.50
CA SER A 47 -17.02 4.08 2.89
C SER A 47 -15.89 5.09 2.71
N LYS A 48 -16.22 6.36 2.46
CA LYS A 48 -15.21 7.41 2.21
C LYS A 48 -14.12 7.48 3.30
N LYS A 49 -14.52 7.47 4.58
CA LYS A 49 -13.61 7.51 5.73
C LYS A 49 -12.70 6.28 5.79
N ASP A 50 -13.28 5.11 5.58
CA ASP A 50 -12.59 3.83 5.69
C ASP A 50 -11.60 3.61 4.53
N VAL A 51 -12.02 3.96 3.30
CA VAL A 51 -11.16 3.93 2.11
C VAL A 51 -9.97 4.87 2.29
N GLU A 52 -10.18 6.06 2.87
CA GLU A 52 -9.11 7.01 3.14
C GLU A 52 -8.13 6.50 4.21
N ALA A 53 -8.65 5.91 5.30
CA ALA A 53 -7.83 5.30 6.34
C ALA A 53 -7.00 4.12 5.83
N ALA A 54 -7.64 3.21 5.09
CA ALA A 54 -6.96 2.08 4.45
C ALA A 54 -5.91 2.56 3.44
N TYR A 55 -6.24 3.54 2.59
CA TYR A 55 -5.30 4.12 1.63
C TYR A 55 -4.06 4.70 2.31
N ARG A 56 -4.23 5.44 3.41
CA ARG A 56 -3.10 5.99 4.18
C ARG A 56 -2.24 4.89 4.79
N PHE A 57 -2.87 3.86 5.35
CA PHE A 57 -2.16 2.70 5.92
C PHE A 57 -1.31 1.98 4.87
N PHE A 58 -1.89 1.68 3.70
CA PHE A 58 -1.14 1.07 2.59
C PHE A 58 -0.02 1.99 2.08
N ASN A 59 -0.27 3.30 1.99
CA ASN A 59 0.77 4.23 1.54
C ASN A 59 1.96 4.27 2.51
N GLN A 60 1.71 4.26 3.83
CA GLN A 60 2.77 4.22 4.83
C GLN A 60 3.56 2.91 4.79
N GLN A 61 2.87 1.76 4.68
CA GLN A 61 3.51 0.45 4.51
C GLN A 61 4.38 0.43 3.25
N LEU A 62 3.89 1.01 2.16
CA LEU A 62 4.63 1.12 0.90
C LEU A 62 5.88 1.99 1.03
N GLU A 63 5.79 3.12 1.73
CA GLU A 63 6.94 3.96 2.06
C GLU A 63 7.96 3.24 2.95
N GLU A 64 7.52 2.40 3.89
CA GLU A 64 8.42 1.59 4.71
C GLU A 64 9.08 0.46 3.92
N ILE A 65 8.36 -0.18 3.01
CA ILE A 65 8.90 -1.19 2.09
C ILE A 65 9.95 -0.57 1.18
N ARG A 66 9.67 0.61 0.60
CA ARG A 66 10.64 1.38 -0.18
C ARG A 66 11.86 1.76 0.65
N ARG A 67 11.65 2.19 1.90
CA ARG A 67 12.75 2.50 2.83
C ARG A 67 13.59 1.30 3.23
N ARG A 68 12.99 0.12 3.40
CA ARG A 68 13.72 -1.11 3.77
C ARG A 68 14.30 -1.85 2.55
N GLY A 69 13.84 -1.55 1.34
CA GLY A 69 14.14 -2.26 0.10
C GLY A 69 15.24 -1.67 -0.79
N GLU A 70 15.90 -0.57 -0.41
CA GLU A 70 17.05 -0.01 -1.16
C GLU A 70 18.35 -0.05 -0.35
N PRO A 71 19.46 -0.56 -0.93
CA PRO A 71 20.68 0.19 -1.00
C PRO A 71 20.72 0.90 -2.36
N ALA A 72 20.57 2.23 -2.33
CA ALA A 72 21.02 3.17 -3.35
C ALA A 72 20.37 3.14 -4.75
N ALA A 73 19.28 3.88 -4.91
CA ALA A 73 18.98 4.67 -6.11
C ALA A 73 18.17 5.93 -5.76
N ALA A 74 18.81 6.80 -4.96
CA ALA A 74 18.79 8.26 -5.12
C ALA A 74 17.45 9.03 -4.99
N ALA A 75 17.48 9.91 -3.99
CA ALA A 75 17.28 11.35 -4.17
C ALA A 75 15.86 11.86 -4.43
N ALA A 76 15.11 12.07 -3.35
CA ALA A 76 14.33 13.29 -3.23
C ALA A 76 14.14 13.68 -1.76
N ALA A 77 14.60 14.88 -1.42
CA ALA A 77 14.20 15.69 -0.28
C ALA A 77 14.75 15.32 1.12
N GLN A 78 16.06 15.51 1.31
CA GLN A 78 16.56 16.13 2.56
C GLN A 78 17.70 17.12 2.25
N THR A 79 17.38 18.15 1.47
CA THR A 79 18.11 19.43 1.53
C THR A 79 17.53 20.21 2.70
N ARG A 80 18.16 20.11 3.87
CA ARG A 80 18.10 21.16 4.89
C ARG A 80 19.52 21.34 5.41
N SER A 81 20.22 22.25 4.73
CA SER A 81 21.42 22.93 5.20
C SER A 81 20.99 24.25 5.83
#